data_AF-A0A0V1E717-F1
#
_entry.id   AF-A0A0V1E717-F1
#
_cell.length_a   1.000
_cell.length_b   1.000
_cell.length_c   1.000
_cell.angle_alpha   90.00
_cell.angle_beta   90.00
_cell.angle_gamma   90.00
#
_symmetry.space_group_name_H-M   'P 1'
#
loop_
_entity.id
_entity.type
_entity.pdbx_description
1 polymer ?
#
loop_
_entity_poly.entity_id
_entity_poly.type
_entity_poly.pdbx_seq_one_letter_code
_entity_poly.pdbx_strand_id
1 'polypeptide(L)'
;MSRSLLLSIALITLLLFSIVTIVRDMGLMIPNIEELNWRHHVEAIPFIIFAKAKKIYFRIIKGFQPLTTEQKEMLFKESEWIIYKEIYEKNYANQSEEDYRREVFYANRLKVIRHNEQFDNGAKSYSMKLNKYSDLTHEEFVQLMNGFKIASKGDYKPSSVLKPSLLTGELPLNVDWRKEGLVTPVKDQVTF
;
A
#
# COMPACT_ATOMS: atom_id res chain seq x y z
N MET A 1 21.38 -11.52 58.08
CA MET A 1 20.84 -11.61 56.70
C MET A 1 20.97 -10.23 56.06
N SER A 2 21.66 -10.09 54.93
CA SER A 2 21.95 -8.77 54.33
C SER A 2 20.71 -8.16 53.68
N ARG A 3 20.59 -6.82 53.68
CA ARG A 3 19.49 -6.10 53.01
C ARG A 3 19.37 -6.46 51.50
N SER A 4 20.49 -6.81 50.87
CA SER A 4 20.55 -7.30 49.48
C SER A 4 19.81 -8.64 49.30
N LEU A 5 19.92 -9.55 50.26
CA LEU A 5 19.24 -10.85 50.21
C LEU A 5 17.72 -10.69 50.33
N LEU A 6 17.26 -9.77 51.17
CA LEU A 6 15.84 -9.46 51.36
C LEU A 6 15.20 -8.85 50.10
N LEU A 7 15.91 -7.96 49.41
CA LEU A 7 15.43 -7.35 48.16
C LEU A 7 15.33 -8.37 47.02
N SER A 8 16.29 -9.29 46.93
CA SER A 8 16.25 -10.38 45.95
C SER A 8 15.06 -11.31 46.18
N ILE A 9 14.83 -11.71 47.43
CA ILE A 9 13.68 -12.55 47.80
C ILE A 9 12.36 -11.84 47.48
N ALA A 10 12.24 -10.54 47.79
CA ALA A 10 11.06 -9.74 47.49
C ALA A 10 10.79 -9.61 45.98
N LEU A 11 11.85 -9.47 45.16
CA LEU A 11 11.70 -9.40 43.71
C LEU A 11 11.21 -10.74 43.13
N ILE A 12 11.75 -11.85 43.64
CA ILE A 12 11.37 -13.20 43.22
C ILE A 12 9.91 -13.50 43.60
N THR A 13 9.47 -13.13 44.81
CA THR A 13 8.07 -13.34 45.22
C THR A 13 7.09 -12.49 44.42
N LEU A 14 7.44 -11.26 44.08
CA LEU A 14 6.62 -10.40 43.20
C LEU A 14 6.53 -10.94 41.78
N LEU A 15 7.62 -11.46 41.24
CA LEU A 15 7.67 -12.02 39.90
C LEU A 15 6.86 -13.33 39.82
N LEU A 16 6.94 -14.16 40.86
CA LEU A 16 6.11 -15.36 41.00
C LEU A 16 4.62 -15.01 41.17
N PHE A 17 4.29 -13.98 41.97
CA PHE A 17 2.91 -13.54 42.14
C PHE A 17 2.30 -13.03 40.83
N SER A 18 3.07 -12.25 40.05
CA SER A 18 2.67 -11.77 38.72
C SER A 18 2.38 -12.92 37.75
N ILE A 19 3.27 -13.93 37.71
CA ILE A 19 3.07 -15.13 36.88
C ILE A 19 1.82 -15.90 37.30
N VAL A 20 1.57 -16.05 38.61
CA VAL A 20 0.38 -16.74 39.12
C VAL A 20 -0.91 -15.98 38.77
N THR A 21 -0.90 -14.65 38.85
CA THR A 21 -2.06 -13.83 38.44
C THR A 21 -2.34 -13.92 36.95
N ILE A 22 -1.29 -13.89 36.11
CA ILE A 22 -1.44 -14.01 34.64
C ILE A 22 -2.01 -15.38 34.27
N VAL A 23 -1.56 -16.46 34.93
CA VAL A 23 -2.05 -17.82 34.69
C VAL A 23 -3.52 -17.98 35.11
N ARG A 24 -3.94 -17.33 36.20
CA ARG A 24 -5.34 -17.31 36.65
C ARG A 24 -6.25 -16.56 35.68
N ASP A 25 -5.80 -15.40 35.18
CA ASP A 25 -6.59 -14.56 34.25
C ASP A 25 -6.71 -15.20 32.86
N MET A 26 -5.80 -16.11 32.50
CA MET A 26 -5.87 -16.93 31.29
C MET A 26 -6.84 -18.13 31.37
N GLY A 27 -7.57 -18.30 32.48
CA GLY A 27 -8.61 -19.34 32.61
C GLY A 27 -8.09 -20.78 32.64
N LEU A 28 -6.79 -20.99 32.89
CA LEU A 28 -6.21 -22.32 33.02
C LEU A 28 -6.53 -22.88 34.42
N MET A 29 -7.43 -23.87 34.49
CA MET A 29 -7.79 -24.60 35.71
C MET A 29 -6.53 -25.06 36.47
N ILE A 30 -6.34 -24.53 37.68
CA ILE A 30 -5.33 -25.01 38.62
C ILE A 30 -5.86 -26.33 39.22
N PRO A 31 -5.17 -27.48 39.07
CA PRO A 31 -5.62 -28.71 39.70
C PRO A 31 -5.52 -28.60 41.22
N ASN A 32 -6.46 -29.24 41.92
CA ASN A 32 -6.63 -29.19 43.37
C ASN A 32 -5.31 -29.54 44.09
N ILE A 33 -4.83 -28.62 44.93
CA ILE A 33 -3.46 -28.62 45.47
C ILE A 33 -3.22 -29.72 46.53
N GLU A 34 -4.24 -30.50 46.90
CA GLU A 34 -4.16 -31.51 47.96
C GLU A 34 -3.51 -32.85 47.54
N GLU A 35 -3.20 -33.09 46.27
CA GLU A 35 -2.60 -34.37 45.83
C GLU A 35 -1.11 -34.30 45.40
N LEU A 36 -0.38 -33.22 45.69
CA LEU A 36 1.07 -33.21 45.48
C LEU A 36 1.84 -33.26 46.82
N ASN A 37 2.44 -34.41 47.09
CA ASN A 37 3.40 -34.63 48.16
C ASN A 37 4.73 -33.92 47.81
N TRP A 38 4.86 -32.64 48.21
CA TRP A 38 5.94 -31.74 47.79
C TRP A 38 7.31 -31.92 48.47
N ARG A 39 7.54 -32.96 49.27
CA ARG A 39 8.73 -32.99 50.16
C ARG A 39 10.06 -33.44 49.57
N HIS A 40 10.14 -33.92 48.31
CA HIS A 40 11.40 -34.44 47.76
C HIS A 40 11.77 -33.98 46.33
N HIS A 41 11.01 -33.08 45.68
CA HIS A 41 11.24 -32.74 44.27
C HIS A 41 11.17 -31.23 43.95
N VAL A 42 11.60 -30.36 44.87
CA VAL A 42 11.47 -28.90 44.70
C VAL A 42 12.54 -28.29 43.77
N GLU A 43 13.62 -29.00 43.48
CA GLU A 43 14.75 -28.42 42.73
C GLU A 43 14.58 -28.45 41.19
N ALA A 44 13.69 -29.28 40.65
CA ALA A 44 13.57 -29.50 39.19
C ALA A 44 12.34 -28.83 38.54
N ILE A 45 11.31 -28.49 39.32
CA ILE A 45 10.03 -27.95 38.80
C ILE A 45 10.21 -26.58 38.08
N PRO A 46 11.02 -25.63 38.60
CA PRO A 46 11.25 -24.36 37.91
C PRO A 46 11.88 -24.56 36.52
N PHE A 47 12.76 -25.55 36.37
CA PHE A 47 13.43 -25.86 35.10
C PHE A 47 12.46 -26.46 34.07
N ILE A 48 11.52 -27.30 34.50
CA ILE A 48 10.52 -27.91 33.60
C ILE A 48 9.54 -26.84 33.09
N ILE A 49 9.11 -25.93 33.96
CA ILE A 49 8.23 -24.80 33.58
C ILE A 49 8.98 -23.87 32.61
N PHE A 50 10.23 -23.53 32.92
CA PHE A 50 11.07 -22.71 32.03
C PHE A 50 11.33 -23.40 30.68
N ALA A 51 11.58 -24.71 30.65
CA ALA A 51 11.76 -25.47 29.42
C ALA A 51 10.47 -25.54 28.59
N LYS A 52 9.31 -25.70 29.22
CA LYS A 52 8.00 -25.68 28.53
C LYS A 52 7.67 -24.28 28.01
N ALA A 53 7.87 -23.24 28.82
CA ALA A 53 7.69 -21.84 28.42
C ALA A 53 8.64 -21.45 27.30
N LYS A 54 9.91 -21.85 27.36
CA LYS A 54 10.91 -21.65 26.28
C LYS A 54 10.52 -22.41 25.01
N LYS A 55 9.97 -23.63 25.12
CA LYS A 55 9.48 -24.41 23.98
C LYS A 55 8.25 -23.75 23.33
N ILE A 56 7.33 -23.21 24.13
CA ILE A 56 6.15 -22.46 23.66
C ILE A 56 6.59 -21.14 23.02
N TYR A 57 7.43 -20.36 23.69
CA TYR A 57 8.03 -19.11 23.19
C TYR A 57 8.79 -19.35 21.87
N PHE A 58 9.63 -20.39 21.82
CA PHE A 58 10.36 -20.76 20.61
C PHE A 58 9.43 -21.29 19.51
N ARG A 59 8.34 -21.98 19.84
CA ARG A 59 7.33 -22.44 18.86
C ARG A 59 6.47 -21.30 18.32
N ILE A 60 6.18 -20.28 19.14
CA ILE A 60 5.44 -19.07 18.75
C ILE A 60 6.34 -18.17 17.89
N ILE A 61 7.57 -17.88 18.33
CA ILE A 61 8.49 -16.99 17.60
C ILE A 61 9.09 -17.67 16.36
N LYS A 62 9.40 -18.97 16.39
CA LYS A 62 9.84 -19.69 15.17
C LYS A 62 8.68 -20.08 14.25
N GLY A 63 7.45 -20.08 14.75
CA GLY A 63 6.24 -20.25 13.95
C GLY A 63 5.87 -19.00 13.14
N PHE A 64 6.36 -17.83 13.56
CA PHE A 64 6.28 -16.59 12.78
C PHE A 64 7.34 -16.63 11.68
N GLN A 65 6.99 -17.24 10.55
CA GLN A 65 7.81 -17.16 9.35
C GLN A 65 7.74 -15.73 8.81
N PRO A 66 8.88 -15.03 8.62
CA PRO A 66 8.87 -13.70 8.04
C PRO A 66 8.34 -13.78 6.61
N LEU A 67 7.54 -12.78 6.20
CA LEU A 67 7.03 -12.67 4.83
C LEU A 67 8.19 -12.73 3.82
N THR A 68 8.03 -13.54 2.79
CA THR A 68 8.99 -13.57 1.67
C THR A 68 8.96 -12.26 0.90
N THR A 69 9.98 -12.02 0.07
CA THR A 69 10.02 -10.83 -0.79
C THR A 69 8.84 -10.82 -1.76
N GLU A 70 8.44 -11.97 -2.33
CA GLU A 70 7.27 -12.02 -3.21
C GLU A 70 5.98 -11.68 -2.45
N GLN A 71 5.83 -12.17 -1.22
CA GLN A 71 4.65 -11.88 -0.40
C GLN A 71 4.58 -10.39 -0.02
N LYS A 72 5.73 -9.77 0.26
CA LYS A 72 5.80 -8.31 0.52
C LYS A 72 5.45 -7.50 -0.72
N GLU A 73 5.96 -7.87 -1.89
CA GLU A 73 5.64 -7.17 -3.14
C GLU A 73 4.15 -7.32 -3.48
N MET A 74 3.58 -8.52 -3.32
CA MET A 74 2.15 -8.74 -3.51
C MET A 74 1.31 -7.89 -2.56
N LEU A 75 1.69 -7.81 -1.27
CA LEU A 75 1.00 -6.97 -0.30
C LEU A 75 1.09 -5.49 -0.65
N PHE A 76 2.26 -5.01 -1.08
CA PHE A 76 2.46 -3.63 -1.49
C PHE A 76 1.59 -3.29 -2.71
N LYS A 77 1.65 -4.14 -3.73
CA LYS A 77 0.87 -4.01 -4.96
C LYS A 77 -0.65 -4.00 -4.70
N GLU A 78 -1.12 -4.85 -3.79
CA GLU A 78 -2.52 -4.88 -3.35
C GLU A 78 -2.90 -3.61 -2.57
N SER A 79 -2.02 -3.11 -1.70
CA SER A 79 -2.27 -1.85 -0.98
C SER A 79 -2.38 -0.65 -1.92
N GLU A 80 -1.58 -0.61 -2.99
CA GLU A 80 -1.68 0.44 -4.01
C GLU A 80 -3.00 0.36 -4.78
N TRP A 81 -3.53 -0.84 -5.04
CA TRP A 81 -4.83 -1.03 -5.65
C TRP A 81 -5.96 -0.48 -4.77
N ILE A 82 -5.92 -0.79 -3.47
CA ILE A 82 -6.92 -0.32 -2.50
C ILE A 82 -6.90 1.22 -2.43
N ILE A 83 -5.72 1.81 -2.27
CA ILE A 83 -5.53 3.27 -2.21
C ILE A 83 -6.00 3.92 -3.52
N TYR A 84 -5.68 3.32 -4.67
CA TYR A 84 -6.12 3.81 -5.96
C TYR A 84 -7.64 3.89 -6.06
N LYS A 85 -8.35 2.82 -5.66
CA LYS A 85 -9.82 2.81 -5.68
C LYS A 85 -10.40 3.87 -4.76
N GLU A 86 -9.81 4.07 -3.58
CA GLU A 86 -10.25 5.08 -2.62
C GLU A 86 -10.04 6.51 -3.16
N ILE A 87 -8.84 6.83 -3.65
CA ILE A 87 -8.51 8.17 -4.16
C ILE A 87 -9.38 8.59 -5.34
N TYR A 88 -9.73 7.66 -6.22
CA TYR A 88 -10.49 7.93 -7.44
C TYR A 88 -11.93 7.41 -7.39
N GLU A 89 -12.42 7.08 -6.20
CA GLU A 89 -13.81 6.66 -5.92
C GLU A 89 -14.30 5.56 -6.88
N LYS A 90 -13.44 4.57 -7.13
CA LYS A 90 -13.71 3.50 -8.10
C LYS A 90 -14.67 2.48 -7.52
N ASN A 91 -15.79 2.29 -8.22
CA ASN A 91 -16.79 1.29 -7.93
C ASN A 91 -17.05 0.44 -9.17
N TYR A 92 -16.97 -0.88 -9.04
CA TYR A 92 -17.17 -1.84 -10.13
C TYR A 92 -18.43 -2.65 -9.90
N ALA A 93 -19.10 -3.10 -10.97
CA ALA A 93 -20.42 -3.72 -10.87
C ALA A 93 -20.39 -5.11 -10.23
N ASN A 94 -19.28 -5.83 -10.38
CA ASN A 94 -19.11 -7.18 -9.84
C ASN A 94 -17.63 -7.54 -9.66
N GLN A 95 -17.35 -8.63 -8.95
CA GLN A 95 -15.99 -9.09 -8.67
C GLN A 95 -15.19 -9.41 -9.94
N SER A 96 -15.82 -9.96 -10.97
CA SER A 96 -15.13 -10.29 -12.22
C SER A 96 -14.64 -9.03 -12.95
N GLU A 97 -15.42 -7.96 -12.92
CA GLU A 97 -15.01 -6.67 -13.46
C GLU A 97 -13.88 -6.07 -12.61
N GLU A 98 -14.02 -6.11 -11.28
CA GLU A 98 -12.97 -5.62 -10.39
C GLU A 98 -11.64 -6.35 -10.61
N ASP A 99 -11.67 -7.67 -10.75
CA ASP A 99 -10.50 -8.49 -11.02
C ASP A 99 -9.85 -8.11 -12.35
N TYR A 100 -10.66 -7.92 -13.40
CA TYR A 100 -10.17 -7.45 -14.69
C TYR A 100 -9.51 -6.06 -14.59
N ARG A 101 -10.18 -5.11 -13.94
CA ARG A 101 -9.70 -3.73 -13.75
C ARG A 101 -8.41 -3.68 -12.94
N ARG A 102 -8.30 -4.55 -11.93
CA ARG A 102 -7.09 -4.71 -11.11
C ARG A 102 -5.91 -5.21 -11.95
N GLU A 103 -6.12 -6.19 -12.82
CA GLU A 103 -5.06 -6.67 -13.74
C GLU A 103 -4.61 -5.59 -14.72
N VAL A 104 -5.55 -4.81 -15.28
CA VAL A 104 -5.21 -3.67 -16.14
C VAL A 104 -4.41 -2.62 -15.37
N PHE A 105 -4.83 -2.29 -14.15
CA PHE A 105 -4.11 -1.38 -13.25
C PHE A 105 -2.68 -1.87 -12.98
N TYR A 106 -2.51 -3.16 -12.71
CA TYR A 106 -1.19 -3.77 -12.49
C TYR A 106 -0.29 -3.70 -13.72
N ALA A 107 -0.83 -3.94 -14.91
CA ALA A 107 -0.10 -3.76 -16.17
C ALA A 107 0.33 -2.30 -16.37
N ASN A 108 -0.56 -1.35 -16.12
CA ASN A 108 -0.28 0.08 -16.23
C ASN A 108 0.73 0.57 -15.17
N ARG A 109 0.67 0.07 -13.94
CA ARG A 109 1.69 0.31 -12.90
C ARG A 109 3.07 -0.11 -13.36
N LEU A 110 3.18 -1.32 -13.89
CA LEU A 110 4.46 -1.83 -14.38
C LEU A 110 5.00 -1.01 -15.56
N LYS A 111 4.11 -0.53 -16.44
CA LYS A 111 4.46 0.41 -17.52
C LYS A 111 5.02 1.72 -16.96
N VAL A 112 4.39 2.29 -15.93
CA VAL A 112 4.86 3.52 -15.27
C VAL A 112 6.25 3.32 -14.66
N ILE A 113 6.46 2.23 -13.92
CA ILE A 113 7.76 1.92 -13.29
C ILE A 113 8.86 1.85 -14.35
N ARG A 114 8.68 1.02 -15.38
CA ARG A 114 9.67 0.86 -16.47
C ARG A 114 9.94 2.16 -17.23
N HIS A 115 8.90 2.97 -17.45
CA HIS A 115 9.06 4.25 -18.12
C HIS A 115 9.87 5.24 -17.27
N ASN A 116 9.62 5.27 -15.96
CA ASN A 116 10.31 6.16 -15.06
C ASN A 116 11.77 5.73 -14.84
N GLU A 117 12.06 4.43 -14.82
CA GLU A 117 13.46 3.95 -14.87
C GLU A 117 14.18 4.47 -16.13
N GLN A 118 13.52 4.50 -17.29
CA GLN A 118 14.10 5.06 -18.51
C GLN A 118 14.23 6.58 -18.46
N PHE A 119 13.29 7.27 -17.82
CA PHE A 119 13.35 8.72 -17.58
C PHE A 119 14.53 9.10 -16.67
N ASP A 120 14.72 8.38 -15.56
CA ASP A 120 15.80 8.63 -14.61
C ASP A 120 17.18 8.40 -15.25
N ASN A 121 17.24 7.48 -16.22
CA ASN A 121 18.43 7.23 -17.05
C ASN A 121 18.59 8.21 -18.24
N GLY A 122 17.70 9.21 -18.38
CA GLY A 122 17.74 10.21 -19.45
C GLY A 122 17.29 9.70 -20.83
N ALA A 123 16.78 8.48 -20.94
CA ALA A 123 16.29 7.90 -22.21
C ALA A 123 14.87 8.37 -22.59
N LYS A 124 14.12 8.95 -21.63
CA LYS A 124 12.83 9.59 -21.84
C LYS A 124 12.88 11.04 -21.38
N SER A 125 12.15 11.92 -22.06
CA SER A 125 12.08 13.35 -21.73
C SER A 125 10.97 13.70 -20.75
N TYR A 126 10.17 12.72 -20.32
CA TYR A 126 9.05 12.91 -19.41
C TYR A 126 8.93 11.72 -18.46
N SER A 127 8.24 11.92 -17.33
CA SER A 127 7.88 10.87 -16.39
C SER A 127 6.38 10.56 -16.47
N MET A 128 6.01 9.39 -15.96
CA MET A 128 4.64 8.92 -15.87
C MET A 128 4.22 8.75 -14.41
N LYS A 129 2.92 8.87 -14.14
CA LYS A 129 2.32 8.59 -12.84
C LYS A 129 0.97 7.89 -13.05
N LEU A 130 0.60 7.04 -12.11
CA LEU A 130 -0.76 6.51 -12.04
C LEU A 130 -1.77 7.64 -11.82
N ASN A 131 -2.88 7.59 -12.55
CA ASN A 131 -3.94 8.60 -12.55
C ASN A 131 -5.31 7.93 -12.60
N LYS A 132 -6.41 8.71 -12.61
CA LYS A 132 -7.78 8.16 -12.60
C LYS A 132 -8.12 7.18 -13.74
N TYR A 133 -7.31 7.11 -14.80
CA TYR A 133 -7.50 6.21 -15.94
C TYR A 133 -6.58 4.98 -15.88
N SER A 134 -5.87 4.76 -14.77
CA SER A 134 -4.93 3.65 -14.65
C SER A 134 -5.58 2.27 -14.69
N ASP A 135 -6.89 2.14 -14.51
CA ASP A 135 -7.68 0.93 -14.67
C ASP A 135 -8.24 0.71 -16.09
N LEU A 136 -7.89 1.59 -17.04
CA LEU A 136 -8.31 1.50 -18.43
C LEU A 136 -7.17 1.00 -19.33
N THR A 137 -7.54 0.17 -20.30
CA THR A 137 -6.69 -0.15 -21.44
C THR A 137 -6.51 1.08 -22.33
N HIS A 138 -5.53 1.05 -23.23
CA HIS A 138 -5.30 2.16 -24.15
C HIS A 138 -6.50 2.35 -25.08
N GLU A 139 -7.06 1.25 -25.55
CA GLU A 139 -8.20 1.21 -26.45
C GLU A 139 -9.46 1.79 -25.78
N GLU A 140 -9.76 1.38 -24.54
CA GLU A 140 -10.86 1.95 -23.76
C GLU A 140 -10.66 3.44 -23.51
N PHE A 141 -9.45 3.86 -23.13
CA PHE A 141 -9.15 5.28 -22.89
C PHE A 141 -9.37 6.11 -24.16
N VAL A 142 -8.91 5.63 -25.32
CA VAL A 142 -9.11 6.31 -26.60
C VAL A 142 -10.60 6.37 -26.95
N GLN A 143 -11.35 5.28 -26.77
CA GLN A 143 -12.78 5.26 -27.04
C GLN A 143 -13.57 6.23 -26.14
N LEU A 144 -13.19 6.34 -24.87
CA LEU A 144 -13.87 7.19 -23.88
C LEU A 144 -13.50 8.67 -24.02
N MET A 145 -12.21 8.96 -24.23
CA MET A 145 -11.65 10.31 -24.06
C MET A 145 -11.28 11.01 -25.37
N ASN A 146 -11.33 10.31 -26.51
CA ASN A 146 -11.04 10.89 -27.82
C ASN A 146 -12.31 11.02 -28.67
N GLY A 147 -12.79 12.26 -28.82
CA GLY A 147 -13.95 12.58 -29.65
C GLY A 147 -13.61 13.15 -31.03
N PHE A 148 -12.32 13.27 -31.39
CA PHE A 148 -11.93 13.94 -32.63
C PHE A 148 -12.33 13.12 -33.87
N LYS A 149 -13.15 13.71 -34.73
CA LYS A 149 -13.56 13.14 -36.02
C LYS A 149 -13.01 14.02 -37.13
N ILE A 150 -12.18 13.44 -37.99
CA ILE A 150 -11.67 14.12 -39.17
C ILE A 150 -12.86 14.36 -40.12
N ALA A 151 -13.13 15.62 -40.45
CA ALA A 151 -14.12 15.97 -41.46
C ALA A 151 -13.69 15.41 -42.82
N SER A 152 -14.65 14.93 -43.62
CA SER A 152 -14.34 14.46 -44.96
C SER A 152 -13.81 15.62 -45.81
N LYS A 153 -12.95 15.34 -46.81
CA LYS A 153 -12.35 16.38 -47.68
C LYS A 153 -13.37 17.30 -48.36
N GLY A 154 -14.67 16.95 -48.38
CA GLY A 154 -15.76 17.75 -48.95
C GLY A 154 -16.52 18.64 -47.95
N ASP A 155 -16.39 18.41 -46.64
CA ASP A 155 -17.11 19.18 -45.61
C ASP A 155 -16.33 20.42 -45.14
N TYR A 156 -15.04 20.48 -45.50
CA TYR A 156 -14.19 21.63 -45.19
C TYR A 156 -14.54 22.81 -46.10
N LYS A 157 -15.42 23.69 -45.62
CA LYS A 157 -15.56 25.05 -46.17
C LYS A 157 -14.47 25.90 -45.54
N PRO A 158 -13.45 26.38 -46.27
CA PRO A 158 -12.44 27.27 -45.71
C PRO A 158 -13.11 28.62 -45.40
N SER A 159 -13.67 28.78 -44.20
CA SER A 159 -13.99 30.11 -43.68
C SER A 159 -12.69 30.72 -43.22
N SER A 160 -12.23 31.76 -43.92
CA SER A 160 -11.02 32.54 -43.65
C SER A 160 -9.71 31.75 -43.61
N VAL A 161 -8.99 31.76 -44.75
CA VAL A 161 -7.54 31.62 -44.71
C VAL A 161 -7.01 32.71 -43.78
N LEU A 162 -6.46 32.32 -42.63
CA LEU A 162 -5.72 33.23 -41.78
C LEU A 162 -4.53 33.73 -42.60
N LYS A 163 -4.66 34.92 -43.18
CA LYS A 163 -3.50 35.62 -43.72
C LYS A 163 -2.59 35.88 -42.54
N PRO A 164 -1.30 35.50 -42.60
CA PRO A 164 -0.34 35.98 -41.62
C PRO A 164 -0.47 37.50 -41.62
N SER A 165 -0.99 38.05 -40.52
CA SER A 165 -0.87 39.49 -40.29
C SER A 165 0.62 39.79 -40.42
N LEU A 166 0.96 40.85 -41.15
CA LEU A 166 2.32 41.31 -41.35
C LEU A 166 2.89 41.70 -39.98
N LEU A 167 3.35 40.70 -39.22
CA LEU A 167 3.95 40.84 -37.91
C LEU A 167 5.31 41.50 -38.14
N THR A 168 5.32 42.82 -38.00
CA THR A 168 6.54 43.63 -38.02
C THR A 168 7.10 43.68 -36.61
N GLY A 169 7.81 42.62 -36.18
CA GLY A 169 8.45 42.57 -34.86
C GLY A 169 9.08 41.22 -34.53
N GLU A 170 10.04 41.22 -33.61
CA GLU A 170 10.62 40.00 -33.05
C GLU A 170 9.59 39.32 -32.14
N LEU A 171 9.37 38.02 -32.36
CA LEU A 171 8.47 37.22 -31.53
C LEU A 171 9.18 36.78 -30.25
N PRO A 172 8.46 36.69 -29.12
CA PRO A 172 9.03 36.17 -27.89
C PRO A 172 9.44 34.70 -28.03
N LEU A 173 10.52 34.30 -27.35
CA LEU A 173 11.02 32.92 -27.35
C LEU A 173 10.04 31.93 -26.70
N ASN A 174 9.28 32.37 -25.69
CA ASN A 174 8.32 31.56 -24.96
C ASN A 174 7.06 32.37 -24.64
N VAL A 175 5.88 31.75 -24.74
CA VAL A 175 4.60 32.37 -24.39
C VAL A 175 3.81 31.41 -23.50
N ASP A 176 3.28 31.91 -22.38
CA ASP A 176 2.38 31.17 -21.49
C ASP A 176 1.11 32.00 -21.22
N TRP A 177 0.05 31.73 -21.98
CA TRP A 177 -1.23 32.46 -21.89
C TRP A 177 -1.94 32.33 -20.55
N ARG A 178 -1.56 31.38 -19.69
CA ARG A 178 -2.10 31.27 -18.33
C ARG A 178 -1.66 32.45 -17.48
N LYS A 179 -0.44 32.98 -17.70
CA LYS A 179 0.09 34.16 -16.99
C LYS A 179 -0.67 35.44 -17.37
N GLU A 180 -1.24 35.46 -18.56
CA GLU A 180 -2.05 36.56 -19.09
C GLU A 180 -3.53 36.47 -18.69
N GLY A 181 -3.93 35.43 -17.93
CA GLY A 181 -5.33 35.23 -17.52
C GLY A 181 -6.27 34.85 -18.66
N LEU A 182 -5.74 34.42 -19.82
CA LEU A 182 -6.52 34.08 -21.02
C LEU A 182 -6.91 32.60 -21.09
N VAL A 183 -6.54 31.81 -20.09
CA VAL A 183 -6.81 30.36 -20.02
C VAL A 183 -7.71 30.07 -18.82
N THR A 184 -8.86 29.45 -19.07
CA THR A 184 -9.78 29.02 -18.01
C THR A 184 -9.23 27.81 -17.25
N PRO A 185 -9.75 27.51 -16.04
CA PRO A 185 -9.43 26.27 -15.34
C PRO A 185 -9.66 25.02 -16.19
N VAL A 186 -8.86 23.98 -15.95
CA VAL A 186 -8.98 22.68 -16.63
C VAL A 186 -10.33 22.06 -16.26
N LYS A 187 -11.05 21.57 -17.28
CA LYS A 187 -12.35 20.91 -17.13
C LYS A 187 -12.20 19.39 -17.30
N ASP A 188 -13.17 18.65 -16.78
CA ASP A 188 -13.27 17.21 -16.96
C ASP A 188 -14.38 16.89 -17.99
N GLN A 189 -14.01 16.23 -19.08
CA GLN A 189 -14.96 15.91 -20.16
C GLN A 189 -15.92 14.77 -19.80
N VAL A 190 -15.57 13.95 -18.80
CA VAL A 190 -16.45 12.90 -18.27
C VAL A 190 -16.98 13.38 -16.92
N THR A 191 -17.93 14.31 -16.97
CA THR A 191 -18.76 14.66 -15.82
C THR A 191 -20.12 14.02 -16.05
N PHE A 192 -20.47 12.99 -15.27
CA PHE A 192 -21.85 12.46 -15.23
C PHE A 192 -22.73 13.34 -14.34
#